data_AF-A0AAN6ISH0-F1
#
_entry.id   AF-A0AAN6ISH0-F1
#
_cell.length_a   1.000
_cell.length_b   1.000
_cell.length_c   1.000
_cell.angle_alpha   90.00
_cell.angle_beta   90.00
_cell.angle_gamma   90.00
#
_symmetry.space_group_name_H-M   'P 1'
#
loop_
_entity.id
_entity.type
_entity.pdbx_description
1 polymer ?
#
loop_
_entity_poly.entity_id
_entity_poly.type
_entity_poly.pdbx_seq_one_letter_code
_entity_poly.pdbx_strand_id
1 'polypeptide(L)'
;MENSIIKSQAYGKDRVRVVRVVRHADGWQEIADYWVCCLLSGEEFETSYTKGDNKLVVATDSQKNTVYYLAKTLPAEKVMV
;
A
#
# COMPACT_ATOMS: atom_id res chain seq x y z
N MET A 1 -21.67 -13.37 -29.94
CA MET A 1 -21.26 -13.46 -28.53
C MET A 1 -20.70 -12.10 -28.15
N GLU A 2 -21.24 -11.48 -27.11
CA GLU A 2 -20.65 -10.25 -26.57
C GLU A 2 -19.33 -10.58 -25.87
N ASN A 3 -18.28 -9.88 -26.25
CA ASN A 3 -16.98 -9.97 -25.58
C ASN A 3 -16.96 -8.95 -24.44
N SER A 4 -16.89 -9.44 -23.21
CA SER A 4 -16.69 -8.59 -22.04
C SER A 4 -15.22 -8.17 -21.94
N ILE A 5 -14.99 -6.89 -21.66
CA ILE A 5 -13.65 -6.31 -21.49
C ILE A 5 -13.54 -5.60 -20.13
N ILE A 6 -12.33 -5.54 -19.58
CA ILE A 6 -12.04 -4.76 -18.38
C ILE A 6 -11.70 -3.33 -18.81
N LYS A 7 -12.60 -2.38 -18.56
CA LYS A 7 -12.37 -0.97 -18.90
C LYS A 7 -11.32 -0.29 -18.01
N SER A 8 -11.26 -0.67 -16.73
CA SER A 8 -10.32 -0.14 -15.74
C SER A 8 -10.27 -1.06 -14.52
N GLN A 9 -9.11 -1.15 -13.88
CA GLN A 9 -8.95 -1.88 -12.63
C GLN A 9 -7.94 -1.18 -11.72
N ALA A 10 -8.13 -1.34 -10.41
CA ALA A 10 -7.12 -1.11 -9.40
C ALA A 10 -7.39 -2.06 -8.23
N TYR A 11 -6.33 -2.51 -7.57
CA TYR A 11 -6.43 -3.39 -6.41
C TYR A 11 -5.38 -3.05 -5.36
N GLY A 12 -5.65 -3.37 -4.10
CA GLY A 12 -4.64 -3.22 -3.07
C GLY A 12 -5.18 -3.34 -1.66
N LYS A 13 -4.58 -2.59 -0.73
CA LYS A 13 -4.94 -2.60 0.68
C LYS A 13 -5.43 -1.22 1.12
N ASP A 14 -6.61 -1.19 1.72
CA ASP A 14 -7.17 -0.02 2.36
C ASP A 14 -7.16 -0.19 3.89
N ARG A 15 -7.29 0.93 4.61
CA ARG A 15 -7.36 1.02 6.07
C ARG A 15 -6.19 0.34 6.78
N VAL A 16 -4.97 0.57 6.30
CA VAL A 16 -3.76 0.20 7.04
C VAL A 16 -3.46 1.31 8.05
N ARG A 17 -3.69 1.07 9.33
CA ARG A 17 -3.32 2.04 10.38
C ARG A 17 -1.82 2.03 10.59
N VAL A 18 -1.20 3.20 10.55
CA VAL A 18 0.20 3.43 10.88
C VAL A 18 0.26 4.28 12.14
N VAL A 19 0.98 3.79 13.16
CA VAL A 19 1.36 4.57 14.33
C VAL A 19 2.87 4.53 14.48
N ARG A 20 3.52 5.69 14.40
CA ARG A 20 4.98 5.83 14.59
C ARG A 20 5.27 6.85 15.68
N VAL A 21 6.12 6.45 16.63
CA VAL A 21 6.71 7.37 17.62
C VAL A 21 8.09 7.80 17.13
N VAL A 22 8.27 9.10 16.94
CA VAL A 22 9.57 9.74 16.68
C VAL A 22 10.11 10.26 18.01
N ARG A 23 11.38 9.96 18.30
CA ARG A 23 12.05 10.35 19.54
C ARG A 23 13.25 11.21 19.20
N HIS A 24 13.30 12.41 19.77
CA HIS A 24 14.36 13.38 19.55
C HIS A 24 15.43 13.29 20.64
N ALA A 25 16.61 13.85 20.37
CA ALA A 25 17.75 13.77 21.27
C ALA A 25 17.57 14.59 22.56
N ASP A 26 16.75 15.63 22.52
CA ASP A 26 16.38 16.48 23.67
C ASP A 26 15.30 15.84 24.57
N GLY A 27 14.82 14.64 24.21
CA GLY A 27 13.76 13.93 24.92
C GLY A 27 12.35 14.24 24.43
N TRP A 28 12.16 15.17 23.49
CA TRP A 28 10.86 15.43 22.88
C TRP A 28 10.40 14.22 22.05
N GLN A 29 9.08 13.95 22.05
CA GLN A 29 8.50 12.84 21.28
C GLN A 29 7.30 13.32 20.47
N GLU A 30 7.20 12.81 19.25
CA GLU A 30 6.09 13.07 18.34
C GLU A 30 5.46 11.76 17.87
N ILE A 31 4.17 11.81 17.55
CA ILE A 31 3.39 10.66 17.10
C ILE A 31 2.77 10.99 15.75
N ALA A 32 3.01 10.13 14.77
CA ALA A 32 2.20 10.05 13.57
C ALA A 32 1.15 8.95 13.75
N ASP A 33 -0.13 9.26 13.54
CA ASP A 33 -1.26 8.31 13.55
C ASP A 33 -2.18 8.61 12.38
N TYR A 34 -2.19 7.73 11.38
CA TYR A 34 -2.97 7.91 10.16
C TYR A 34 -3.33 6.58 9.51
N TRP A 35 -4.23 6.66 8.53
CA TRP A 35 -4.66 5.53 7.71
C TRP A 35 -4.05 5.63 6.31
N VAL A 36 -3.58 4.50 5.79
CA VAL A 36 -3.03 4.39 4.45
C VAL A 36 -3.91 3.50 3.58
N CYS A 37 -4.15 3.97 2.36
CA CYS A 37 -4.68 3.21 1.25
C CYS A 37 -3.63 3.16 0.13
N CYS A 38 -3.36 1.96 -0.37
CA CYS A 38 -2.47 1.75 -1.51
C CYS A 38 -3.23 0.92 -2.56
N LEU A 39 -3.34 1.46 -3.77
CA LEU A 39 -3.93 0.79 -4.91
C LEU A 39 -2.92 0.75 -6.05
N LEU A 40 -2.70 -0.43 -6.60
CA LEU A 40 -1.91 -0.67 -7.81
C LEU A 40 -2.85 -0.85 -9.00
N SER A 41 -2.45 -0.29 -10.14
CA SER A 41 -3.16 -0.38 -11.42
C SER A 41 -2.16 -0.61 -12.55
N GLY A 42 -2.62 -1.21 -13.65
CA GLY A 42 -1.80 -1.56 -14.82
C GLY A 42 -2.53 -2.54 -15.73
N GLU A 43 -2.20 -2.55 -17.03
CA GLU A 43 -2.79 -3.48 -18.01
C GLU A 43 -2.37 -4.92 -17.73
N GLU A 44 -1.18 -5.10 -17.16
CA GLU A 44 -0.57 -6.41 -16.89
C GLU A 44 -1.35 -7.23 -15.86
N PHE A 45 -2.23 -6.59 -15.08
CA PHE A 45 -3.08 -7.28 -14.12
C PHE A 45 -4.35 -7.88 -14.75
N GLU A 46 -4.68 -7.60 -16.01
CA GLU A 46 -5.91 -8.10 -16.65
C GLU A 46 -6.03 -9.63 -16.57
N THR A 47 -4.91 -10.34 -16.67
CA THR A 47 -4.85 -11.81 -16.62
C THR A 47 -5.25 -12.38 -15.27
N SER A 48 -5.13 -11.63 -14.17
CA SER A 48 -5.60 -12.09 -12.86
C SER A 48 -7.12 -12.13 -12.79
N TYR A 49 -7.81 -11.24 -13.51
CA TYR A 49 -9.27 -11.19 -13.56
C TYR A 49 -9.86 -12.14 -14.61
N THR A 50 -9.19 -12.25 -15.77
CA THR A 50 -9.73 -13.00 -16.92
C THR A 50 -9.30 -14.46 -16.94
N LYS A 51 -8.14 -14.79 -16.35
CA LYS A 51 -7.55 -16.15 -16.39
C LYS A 51 -7.16 -16.69 -15.01
N GLY A 52 -7.26 -15.89 -13.96
CA GLY A 52 -6.78 -16.24 -12.62
C GLY A 52 -5.26 -16.36 -12.52
N ASP A 53 -4.50 -15.79 -13.46
CA ASP A 53 -3.03 -15.79 -13.40
C ASP A 53 -2.55 -14.70 -12.43
N ASN A 54 -2.10 -15.13 -11.25
CA ASN A 54 -1.68 -14.24 -10.18
C ASN A 54 -0.18 -13.93 -10.17
N LYS A 55 0.60 -14.34 -11.19
CA LYS A 55 2.07 -14.15 -11.20
C LYS A 55 2.52 -12.70 -11.01
N LEU A 56 1.74 -11.74 -11.52
CA LEU A 56 2.04 -10.32 -11.40
C LEU A 56 1.34 -9.67 -10.20
N VAL A 57 0.41 -10.36 -9.54
CA VAL A 57 -0.34 -9.83 -8.41
C VAL A 57 0.55 -9.78 -7.16
N VAL A 58 0.88 -8.56 -6.74
CA VAL A 58 1.49 -8.31 -5.43
C VAL A 58 0.40 -8.44 -4.38
N ALA A 59 0.45 -9.51 -3.59
CA ALA A 59 -0.53 -9.77 -2.54
C ALA A 59 -0.78 -8.52 -1.67
N THR A 60 -2.05 -8.26 -1.34
CA THR A 60 -2.42 -7.07 -0.55
C THR A 60 -1.77 -7.08 0.84
N ASP A 61 -1.42 -8.26 1.36
CA ASP A 61 -0.62 -8.39 2.58
C ASP A 61 0.82 -7.90 2.40
N SER A 62 1.46 -8.19 1.26
CA SER A 62 2.78 -7.65 0.93
C SER A 62 2.75 -6.12 0.83
N GLN A 63 1.70 -5.54 0.23
CA GLN A 63 1.52 -4.09 0.20
C GLN A 63 1.40 -3.49 1.62
N LYS A 64 0.61 -4.11 2.50
CA LYS A 64 0.52 -3.74 3.93
C LYS A 64 1.88 -3.82 4.63
N ASN A 65 2.63 -4.89 4.38
CA ASN A 65 3.97 -5.07 4.96
C ASN A 65 4.94 -3.99 4.44
N THR A 66 4.84 -3.61 3.17
CA THR A 66 5.60 -2.50 2.59
C THR A 66 5.26 -1.16 3.23
N VAL A 67 3.98 -0.89 3.52
CA VAL A 67 3.57 0.32 4.27
C VAL A 67 4.30 0.39 5.62
N TYR A 68 4.30 -0.70 6.38
CA TYR A 68 5.00 -0.74 7.67
C TYR A 68 6.53 -0.64 7.54
N TYR A 69 7.10 -1.28 6.52
CA TYR A 69 8.53 -1.18 6.22
C TYR A 69 8.92 0.28 5.94
N LEU A 70 8.18 0.97 5.07
CA LEU A 70 8.42 2.39 4.75
C LEU A 70 8.25 3.27 5.99
N ALA A 71 7.19 3.04 6.77
CA ALA A 71 6.98 3.77 8.02
C ALA A 71 8.13 3.57 9.02
N LYS A 72 8.86 2.45 8.97
CA LYS A 72 10.02 2.20 9.85
C LYS A 72 11.32 2.79 9.31
N THR A 73 11.56 2.72 8.00
CA THR A 73 12.88 3.00 7.40
C THR A 73 13.01 4.42 6.85
N LEU A 74 11.89 5.08 6.52
CA LEU A 74 11.93 6.46 6.05
C LEU A 74 12.36 7.43 7.17
N PRO A 75 12.98 8.57 6.81
CA PRO A 75 13.21 9.67 7.73
C PRO A 75 11.92 10.15 8.42
N ALA A 76 12.04 10.70 9.62
CA ALA A 76 10.90 11.09 10.44
C ALA A 76 10.00 12.11 9.71
N GLU A 77 10.61 13.11 9.08
CA GLU A 77 9.93 14.17 8.34
C GLU A 77 9.08 13.66 7.17
N LYS A 78 9.35 12.46 6.64
CA LYS A 78 8.54 11.83 5.57
C LYS A 78 7.37 11.02 6.09
N VAL A 79 7.33 10.72 7.39
CA VAL A 79 6.29 9.92 8.04
C VAL A 79 5.37 10.77 8.92
N MET A 80 5.86 11.91 9.39
CA MET A 80 5.12 12.89 10.22
C MET A 80 4.21 13.81 9.39
N VAL A 81 3.68 13.34 8.25
CA VAL A 81 2.86 14.13 7.29
C VAL A 81 1.59 14.69 7.91
#